data_AF-A0A7V1HE14-F1
#
_entry.id   AF-A0A7V1HE14-F1
#
_cell.length_a   1.000
_cell.length_b   1.000
_cell.length_c   1.000
_cell.angle_alpha   90.00
_cell.angle_beta   90.00
_cell.angle_gamma   90.00
#
_symmetry.space_group_name_H-M   'P 1'
#
loop_
_entity.id
_entity.type
_entity.pdbx_description
1 polymer ?
#
loop_
_entity_poly.entity_id
_entity_poly.type
_entity_poly.pdbx_seq_one_letter_code
_entity_poly.pdbx_strand_id
1 'polypeptide(L)'
;MDDEGNKERGVSDRWCLFVSYDEFIGVLMFKRSLVIGFLLVSTTCMYANPNIRGAEAAFKKGCDFFSKSNFQGAISQFSIAINEVPKASNAWAMRGRVHYSLSNYNASISDYTVAINIDPKVGDFYYFRAFAYASLGNANAALNDIRTAASLGHVDAKNQLAIYEAQQATMRAQQEADRKKTREFVNQTIQERFPGIKLS
;
A
#
# COMPACT_ATOMS: atom_id res chain seq x y z
N MET A 1 -67.75 74.18 -5.34
CA MET A 1 -68.44 74.11 -4.03
C MET A 1 -67.42 73.46 -3.15
N ASP A 2 -66.66 74.36 -2.55
CA ASP A 2 -65.39 74.12 -1.92
C ASP A 2 -65.70 74.12 -0.44
N ASP A 3 -65.21 73.14 0.31
CA ASP A 3 -65.01 73.30 1.75
C ASP A 3 -63.96 72.29 2.22
N GLU A 4 -62.74 72.82 2.40
CA GLU A 4 -61.70 72.22 3.23
C GLU A 4 -62.04 72.44 4.71
N GLY A 5 -62.19 71.34 5.46
CA GLY A 5 -62.28 71.32 6.92
C GLY A 5 -61.01 70.76 7.54
N ASN A 6 -60.04 71.63 7.72
CA ASN A 6 -58.74 71.45 8.39
C ASN A 6 -58.87 71.17 9.91
N LYS A 7 -58.09 70.23 10.48
CA LYS A 7 -57.09 70.50 11.56
C LYS A 7 -56.75 69.33 12.51
N GLU A 8 -55.43 69.10 12.57
CA GLU A 8 -54.57 69.04 13.77
C GLU A 8 -54.15 67.70 14.42
N ARG A 9 -52.85 67.74 14.81
CA ARG A 9 -52.04 66.87 15.70
C ARG A 9 -51.42 65.65 15.00
N GLY A 10 -50.12 65.43 14.98
CA GLY A 10 -49.05 65.88 15.88
C GLY A 10 -48.23 64.66 16.29
N VAL A 11 -46.98 64.62 15.82
CA VAL A 11 -45.79 64.08 16.53
C VAL A 11 -45.61 62.55 16.70
N SER A 12 -44.40 62.15 16.29
CA SER A 12 -43.53 61.06 16.79
C SER A 12 -43.61 59.64 16.19
N ASP A 13 -42.61 59.34 15.37
CA ASP A 13 -41.55 58.35 15.69
C ASP A 13 -41.94 57.18 16.60
N ARG A 14 -42.61 56.16 16.04
CA ARG A 14 -42.37 54.73 16.33
C ARG A 14 -43.38 53.84 15.63
N TRP A 15 -42.97 53.25 14.51
CA TRP A 15 -43.45 51.92 14.12
C TRP A 15 -42.24 51.19 13.53
N CYS A 16 -41.34 50.75 14.40
CA CYS A 16 -41.33 49.36 14.88
C CYS A 16 -40.96 48.39 13.75
N LEU A 17 -39.65 48.19 13.61
CA LEU A 17 -39.04 46.95 13.14
C LEU A 17 -39.67 45.79 13.92
N PHE A 18 -40.70 45.17 13.37
CA PHE A 18 -41.24 43.90 13.82
C PHE A 18 -41.18 42.94 12.62
N VAL A 19 -39.96 42.65 12.15
CA VAL A 19 -39.71 41.30 11.62
C VAL A 19 -39.65 40.43 12.87
N SER A 20 -40.71 39.66 13.10
CA SER A 20 -40.83 38.76 14.25
C SER A 20 -39.59 37.87 14.33
N TYR A 21 -38.91 37.88 15.47
CA TYR A 21 -37.74 37.03 15.75
C TYR A 21 -38.03 35.55 15.51
N ASP A 22 -39.30 35.14 15.63
CA ASP A 22 -39.77 33.77 15.38
C ASP A 22 -39.64 33.32 13.92
N GLU A 23 -39.78 34.20 12.93
CA GLU A 23 -39.60 33.85 11.53
C GLU A 23 -38.11 33.64 11.19
N PHE A 24 -37.22 34.46 11.77
CA PHE A 24 -35.79 34.36 11.52
C PHE A 24 -35.16 33.14 12.19
N ILE A 25 -35.58 32.82 13.43
CA ILE A 25 -35.16 31.60 14.13
C ILE A 25 -35.68 30.35 13.42
N GLY A 26 -36.91 30.38 12.90
CA GLY A 26 -37.48 29.29 12.10
C GLY A 26 -36.66 28.98 10.84
N VAL A 27 -36.29 30.01 10.06
CA VAL A 27 -35.45 29.85 8.85
C VAL A 27 -34.03 29.39 9.20
N LEU A 28 -33.45 29.85 10.32
CA LEU A 28 -32.11 29.45 10.78
C LEU A 28 -32.08 27.99 11.29
N MET A 29 -33.10 27.58 12.04
CA MET A 29 -33.30 26.20 12.50
C MET A 29 -33.53 25.25 11.32
N PHE A 30 -34.33 25.65 10.34
CA PHE A 30 -34.64 24.86 9.14
C PHE A 30 -33.40 24.67 8.24
N LYS A 31 -32.59 25.73 8.04
CA LYS A 31 -31.32 25.65 7.29
C LYS A 31 -30.27 24.80 8.02
N ARG A 32 -30.19 24.85 9.35
CA ARG A 32 -29.26 24.01 10.14
C ARG A 32 -29.66 22.53 10.12
N SER A 33 -30.95 22.21 10.20
CA SER A 33 -31.43 20.82 10.07
C SER A 33 -31.19 20.23 8.68
N LEU A 34 -31.32 21.02 7.60
CA LEU A 34 -31.02 20.55 6.24
C LEU A 34 -29.52 20.27 6.05
N VAL A 35 -28.64 21.12 6.58
CA VAL A 35 -27.17 20.90 6.50
C VAL A 35 -26.74 19.70 7.33
N ILE A 36 -27.28 19.53 8.55
CA ILE A 36 -27.00 18.36 9.39
C ILE A 36 -27.54 17.08 8.74
N GLY A 37 -28.75 17.13 8.17
CA GLY A 37 -29.31 16.01 7.41
C GLY A 37 -28.46 15.61 6.20
N PHE A 38 -27.95 16.59 5.45
CA PHE A 38 -27.07 16.33 4.30
C PHE A 38 -25.72 15.73 4.72
N LEU A 39 -25.13 16.21 5.83
CA LEU A 39 -23.90 15.64 6.39
C LEU A 39 -24.10 14.22 6.92
N LEU A 40 -25.26 13.92 7.54
CA LEU A 40 -25.60 12.59 8.01
C LEU A 40 -25.89 11.62 6.85
N VAL A 41 -26.55 12.07 5.79
CA VAL A 41 -26.76 11.27 4.56
C VAL A 41 -25.44 11.04 3.83
N SER A 42 -24.58 12.05 3.66
CA SER A 42 -23.28 11.86 3.01
C SER A 42 -22.36 10.94 3.82
N THR A 43 -22.38 11.04 5.16
CA THR A 43 -21.60 10.13 6.03
C THR A 43 -22.20 8.73 6.03
N THR A 44 -23.52 8.54 6.09
CA THR A 44 -24.10 7.18 6.01
C THR A 44 -23.93 6.52 4.63
N CYS A 45 -24.04 7.27 3.53
CA CYS A 45 -23.83 6.75 2.17
C CYS A 45 -22.36 6.39 1.89
N MET A 46 -21.40 7.05 2.53
CA MET A 46 -19.98 6.72 2.42
C MET A 46 -19.60 5.48 3.24
N TYR A 47 -20.37 5.14 4.30
CA TYR A 47 -20.06 4.05 5.24
C TYR A 47 -20.84 2.73 4.99
N ALA A 48 -21.91 2.75 4.20
CA ALA A 48 -22.70 1.56 3.90
C ALA A 48 -22.62 1.18 2.41
N ASN A 49 -21.42 0.90 1.91
CA ASN A 49 -21.29 0.28 0.58
C ASN A 49 -21.48 -1.26 0.73
N PRO A 50 -22.61 -1.84 0.27
CA PRO A 50 -22.90 -3.26 0.42
C PRO A 50 -21.81 -4.16 -0.20
N ASN A 51 -21.08 -3.65 -1.19
CA ASN A 51 -20.00 -4.37 -1.87
C ASN A 51 -18.81 -4.65 -0.93
N ILE A 52 -18.54 -3.78 0.05
CA ILE A 52 -17.41 -3.96 0.99
C ILE A 52 -17.66 -5.17 1.91
N ARG A 53 -18.90 -5.35 2.39
CA ARG A 53 -19.27 -6.52 3.20
C ARG A 53 -19.17 -7.82 2.42
N GLY A 54 -19.60 -7.79 1.15
CA GLY A 54 -19.44 -8.93 0.24
C GLY A 54 -17.97 -9.28 0.01
N ALA A 55 -17.14 -8.28 -0.25
CA ALA A 55 -15.70 -8.43 -0.47
C ALA A 55 -14.98 -9.01 0.76
N GLU A 56 -15.28 -8.50 1.96
CA GLU A 56 -14.69 -9.00 3.20
C GLU A 56 -15.07 -10.45 3.49
N ALA A 57 -16.35 -10.80 3.28
CA ALA A 57 -16.83 -12.17 3.42
C ALA A 57 -16.16 -13.11 2.40
N ALA A 58 -15.99 -12.68 1.16
CA ALA A 58 -15.29 -13.43 0.12
C ALA A 58 -13.79 -13.59 0.48
N PHE A 59 -13.14 -12.52 0.95
CA PHE A 59 -11.74 -12.56 1.38
C PHE A 59 -11.53 -13.58 2.51
N LYS A 60 -12.38 -13.54 3.55
CA LYS A 60 -12.32 -14.49 4.67
C LYS A 60 -12.51 -15.94 4.20
N LYS A 61 -13.50 -16.20 3.34
CA LYS A 61 -13.69 -17.53 2.73
C LYS A 61 -12.49 -17.97 1.90
N GLY A 62 -11.84 -17.04 1.18
CA GLY A 62 -10.62 -17.30 0.43
C GLY A 62 -9.48 -17.75 1.34
N CYS A 63 -9.29 -17.08 2.48
CA CYS A 63 -8.32 -17.49 3.50
C CYS A 63 -8.64 -18.88 4.08
N ASP A 64 -9.92 -19.17 4.35
CA ASP A 64 -10.35 -20.48 4.84
C ASP A 64 -10.04 -21.58 3.82
N PHE A 65 -10.33 -21.36 2.53
CA PHE A 65 -9.98 -22.31 1.47
C PHE A 65 -8.47 -22.48 1.32
N PHE A 66 -7.70 -21.39 1.44
CA PHE A 66 -6.23 -21.45 1.39
C PHE A 66 -5.67 -22.29 2.55
N SER A 67 -6.20 -22.13 3.77
CA SER A 67 -5.80 -22.94 4.92
C SER A 67 -6.10 -24.44 4.76
N LYS A 68 -7.14 -24.77 3.99
CA LYS A 68 -7.52 -26.14 3.63
C LYS A 68 -6.82 -26.65 2.38
N SER A 69 -5.82 -25.92 1.85
CA SER A 69 -5.11 -26.23 0.60
C SER A 69 -6.01 -26.32 -0.64
N ASN A 70 -7.24 -25.81 -0.58
CA ASN A 70 -8.12 -25.70 -1.74
C ASN A 70 -7.79 -24.42 -2.51
N PHE A 71 -6.71 -24.48 -3.29
CA PHE A 71 -6.17 -23.33 -4.00
C PHE A 71 -7.12 -22.78 -5.07
N GLN A 72 -7.85 -23.65 -5.77
CA GLN A 72 -8.79 -23.20 -6.80
C GLN A 72 -9.99 -22.46 -6.18
N GLY A 73 -10.52 -22.97 -5.06
CA GLY A 73 -11.55 -22.30 -4.27
C GLY A 73 -11.07 -20.95 -3.74
N ALA A 74 -9.83 -20.89 -3.23
CA ALA A 74 -9.23 -19.65 -2.74
C ALA A 74 -9.10 -18.59 -3.84
N ILE A 75 -8.59 -18.96 -5.03
CA ILE A 75 -8.50 -18.04 -6.19
C ILE A 75 -9.86 -17.48 -6.57
N SER A 76 -10.88 -18.34 -6.63
CA SER A 76 -12.25 -17.92 -6.95
C SER A 76 -12.77 -16.89 -5.94
N GLN A 77 -12.62 -17.16 -4.64
CA GLN A 77 -13.09 -16.24 -3.60
C GLN A 77 -12.31 -14.92 -3.56
N PHE A 78 -10.98 -14.95 -3.72
CA PHE A 78 -10.19 -13.72 -3.82
C PHE A 78 -10.54 -12.91 -5.06
N SER A 79 -10.84 -13.56 -6.18
CA SER A 79 -11.28 -12.86 -7.40
C SER A 79 -12.64 -12.18 -7.23
N ILE A 80 -13.56 -12.79 -6.48
CA ILE A 80 -14.82 -12.14 -6.09
C ILE A 80 -14.52 -10.91 -5.22
N ALA A 81 -13.65 -11.03 -4.20
CA ALA A 81 -13.29 -9.91 -3.35
C ALA A 81 -12.66 -8.74 -4.14
N ILE A 82 -11.82 -9.06 -5.13
CA ILE A 82 -11.20 -8.08 -6.03
C ILE A 82 -12.25 -7.41 -6.93
N ASN A 83 -13.22 -8.13 -7.47
CA ASN A 83 -14.26 -7.56 -8.32
C ASN A 83 -15.16 -6.59 -7.56
N GLU A 84 -15.48 -6.92 -6.30
CA GLU A 84 -16.28 -6.06 -5.43
C GLU A 84 -15.50 -4.82 -4.95
N VAL A 85 -14.22 -4.99 -4.60
CA VAL A 85 -13.33 -3.91 -4.16
C VAL A 85 -11.98 -4.02 -4.87
N PRO A 86 -11.83 -3.41 -6.06
CA PRO A 86 -10.59 -3.49 -6.85
C PRO A 86 -9.37 -2.89 -6.15
N LYS A 87 -9.58 -1.95 -5.23
CA LYS A 87 -8.54 -1.29 -4.43
C LYS A 87 -8.17 -2.05 -3.15
N ALA A 88 -8.64 -3.28 -2.97
CA ALA A 88 -8.26 -4.12 -1.83
C ALA A 88 -6.89 -4.79 -2.09
N SER A 89 -5.79 -4.10 -1.77
CA SER A 89 -4.41 -4.60 -1.95
C SER A 89 -4.19 -5.99 -1.35
N ASN A 90 -4.75 -6.25 -0.17
CA ASN A 90 -4.67 -7.54 0.52
C ASN A 90 -5.28 -8.70 -0.29
N ALA A 91 -6.39 -8.47 -1.01
CA ALA A 91 -7.03 -9.52 -1.81
C ALA A 91 -6.16 -9.91 -3.01
N TRP A 92 -5.54 -8.92 -3.67
CA TRP A 92 -4.55 -9.15 -4.71
C TRP A 92 -3.34 -9.92 -4.17
N ALA A 93 -2.76 -9.48 -3.06
CA ALA A 93 -1.61 -10.14 -2.46
C ALA A 93 -1.90 -11.59 -2.05
N MET A 94 -3.07 -11.87 -1.46
CA MET A 94 -3.45 -13.24 -1.11
C MET A 94 -3.67 -14.11 -2.34
N ARG A 95 -4.29 -13.60 -3.41
CA ARG A 95 -4.39 -14.34 -4.67
C ARG A 95 -3.01 -14.62 -5.27
N GLY A 96 -2.11 -13.65 -5.23
CA GLY A 96 -0.71 -13.81 -5.63
C GLY A 96 0.01 -14.89 -4.83
N ARG A 97 -0.26 -15.01 -3.52
CA ARG A 97 0.26 -16.09 -2.67
C ARG A 97 -0.28 -17.47 -3.06
N VAL A 98 -1.56 -17.55 -3.41
CA VAL A 98 -2.15 -18.80 -3.91
C VAL A 98 -1.52 -19.20 -5.24
N HIS A 99 -1.34 -18.26 -6.17
CA HIS A 99 -0.65 -18.52 -7.44
C HIS A 99 0.78 -19.00 -7.23
N TYR A 100 1.51 -18.40 -6.28
CA TYR A 100 2.85 -18.89 -5.91
C TYR A 100 2.82 -20.35 -5.42
N SER A 101 1.83 -20.70 -4.60
CA SER A 101 1.66 -22.08 -4.07
C SER A 101 1.34 -23.09 -5.18
N LEU A 102 0.75 -22.63 -6.29
CA LEU A 102 0.50 -23.42 -7.50
C LEU A 102 1.66 -23.37 -8.51
N SER A 103 2.82 -22.82 -8.14
CA SER A 103 3.97 -22.58 -9.02
C SER A 103 3.67 -21.67 -10.23
N ASN A 104 2.57 -20.92 -10.19
CA ASN A 104 2.19 -19.95 -11.21
C ASN A 104 2.87 -18.61 -10.93
N TYR A 105 4.19 -18.58 -10.99
CA TYR A 105 5.00 -17.45 -10.54
C TYR A 105 4.73 -16.15 -11.32
N ASN A 106 4.48 -16.22 -12.63
CA ASN A 106 4.13 -15.03 -13.42
C ASN A 106 2.81 -14.39 -12.97
N ALA A 107 1.78 -15.20 -12.71
CA ALA A 107 0.51 -14.70 -12.19
C ALA A 107 0.67 -14.12 -10.78
N SER A 108 1.49 -14.78 -9.94
CA SER A 108 1.85 -14.29 -8.62
C SER A 108 2.52 -12.90 -8.67
N ILE A 109 3.49 -12.71 -9.56
CA ILE A 109 4.17 -11.43 -9.77
C ILE A 109 3.20 -10.35 -10.22
N SER A 110 2.31 -10.66 -11.15
CA SER A 110 1.28 -9.74 -11.64
C SER A 110 0.40 -9.24 -10.48
N ASP A 111 -0.12 -10.17 -9.68
CA ASP A 111 -1.00 -9.85 -8.56
C ASP A 111 -0.29 -9.02 -7.47
N TYR A 112 0.95 -9.39 -7.10
CA TYR A 112 1.72 -8.58 -6.15
C TYR A 112 2.07 -7.20 -6.71
N THR A 113 2.30 -7.09 -8.02
CA THR A 113 2.56 -5.78 -8.65
C THR A 113 1.33 -4.88 -8.57
N VAL A 114 0.13 -5.42 -8.77
CA VAL A 114 -1.11 -4.66 -8.54
C VAL A 114 -1.26 -4.28 -7.07
N ALA A 115 -1.00 -5.21 -6.13
CA ALA A 115 -1.06 -4.92 -4.70
C ALA A 115 -0.11 -3.78 -4.29
N ILE A 116 1.12 -3.78 -4.82
CA ILE A 116 2.14 -2.73 -4.60
C ILE A 116 1.71 -1.40 -5.19
N ASN A 117 1.10 -1.40 -6.38
CA ASN A 117 0.59 -0.16 -6.98
C ASN A 117 -0.55 0.47 -6.17
N ILE A 118 -1.31 -0.35 -5.45
CA ILE A 118 -2.39 0.11 -4.57
C ILE A 118 -1.83 0.61 -3.23
N ASP A 119 -0.98 -0.18 -2.59
CA ASP A 119 -0.33 0.16 -1.33
C ASP A 119 1.18 -0.15 -1.36
N PRO A 120 2.01 0.85 -1.71
CA PRO A 120 3.46 0.66 -1.88
C PRO A 120 4.22 0.63 -0.54
N LYS A 121 3.55 0.81 0.60
CA LYS A 121 4.22 0.86 1.91
C LYS A 121 4.26 -0.49 2.61
N VAL A 122 3.59 -1.51 2.07
CA VAL A 122 3.52 -2.84 2.65
C VAL A 122 4.72 -3.68 2.20
N GLY A 123 5.70 -3.84 3.10
CA GLY A 123 6.92 -4.61 2.84
C GLY A 123 6.67 -6.06 2.44
N ASP A 124 5.62 -6.70 2.97
CA ASP A 124 5.23 -8.08 2.68
C ASP A 124 5.01 -8.31 1.17
N PHE A 125 4.43 -7.34 0.46
CA PHE A 125 4.13 -7.52 -0.97
C PHE A 125 5.41 -7.62 -1.80
N TYR A 126 6.41 -6.79 -1.49
CA TYR A 126 7.73 -6.87 -2.11
C TYR A 126 8.43 -8.18 -1.71
N TYR A 127 8.38 -8.54 -0.43
CA TYR A 127 8.99 -9.77 0.07
C TYR A 127 8.46 -11.02 -0.64
N PHE A 128 7.14 -11.15 -0.78
CA PHE A 128 6.56 -12.31 -1.45
C PHE A 128 6.73 -12.27 -2.98
N ARG A 129 6.73 -11.08 -3.60
CA ARG A 129 7.07 -10.96 -5.03
C ARG A 129 8.52 -11.32 -5.31
N ALA A 130 9.43 -11.01 -4.40
CA ALA A 130 10.84 -11.41 -4.49
C ALA A 130 11.00 -12.93 -4.57
N PHE A 131 10.23 -13.69 -3.79
CA PHE A 131 10.24 -15.15 -3.90
C PHE A 131 9.75 -15.63 -5.27
N ALA A 132 8.68 -15.04 -5.80
CA ALA A 132 8.21 -15.39 -7.13
C ALA A 132 9.26 -15.08 -8.22
N TYR A 133 9.98 -13.96 -8.12
CA TYR A 133 11.13 -13.67 -9.00
C TYR A 133 12.28 -14.67 -8.84
N ALA A 134 12.61 -15.04 -7.61
CA ALA A 134 13.66 -16.02 -7.32
C ALA A 134 13.32 -17.40 -7.91
N SER A 135 12.07 -17.83 -7.82
CA SER A 135 11.60 -19.09 -8.43
C SER A 135 11.65 -19.08 -9.96
N LEU A 136 11.61 -17.90 -10.59
CA LEU A 136 11.83 -17.74 -12.04
C LEU A 136 13.31 -17.55 -12.41
N GLY A 137 14.23 -17.61 -11.45
CA GLY A 137 15.66 -17.40 -11.66
C GLY A 137 16.06 -15.93 -11.82
N ASN A 138 15.15 -14.97 -11.61
CA ASN A 138 15.46 -13.55 -11.68
C ASN A 138 16.00 -13.04 -10.34
N ALA A 139 17.24 -13.41 -10.03
CA ALA A 139 17.90 -13.07 -8.77
C ALA A 139 18.05 -11.54 -8.56
N ASN A 140 18.25 -10.78 -9.65
CA ASN A 140 18.40 -9.32 -9.58
C ASN A 140 17.10 -8.63 -9.15
N ALA A 141 15.98 -8.99 -9.77
CA ALA A 141 14.67 -8.45 -9.38
C ALA A 141 14.29 -8.88 -7.96
N ALA A 142 14.55 -10.14 -7.60
CA ALA A 142 14.32 -10.65 -6.25
C ALA A 142 15.09 -9.85 -5.20
N LEU A 143 16.40 -9.65 -5.40
CA LEU A 143 17.24 -8.90 -4.47
C LEU A 143 16.79 -7.44 -4.33
N ASN A 144 16.34 -6.81 -5.41
CA ASN A 144 15.82 -5.44 -5.36
C ASN A 144 14.54 -5.36 -4.52
N ASP A 145 13.62 -6.31 -4.69
CA ASP A 145 12.41 -6.38 -3.88
C ASP A 145 12.71 -6.70 -2.42
N ILE A 146 13.67 -7.59 -2.12
CA ILE A 146 14.12 -7.85 -0.73
C ILE A 146 14.68 -6.58 -0.08
N ARG A 147 15.50 -5.80 -0.79
CA ARG A 147 16.02 -4.52 -0.28
C ARG A 147 14.90 -3.53 0.03
N THR A 148 13.91 -3.47 -0.86
CA THR A 148 12.74 -2.60 -0.68
C THR A 148 11.88 -3.05 0.50
N ALA A 149 11.63 -4.35 0.63
CA ALA A 149 10.93 -4.90 1.79
C ALA A 149 11.68 -4.59 3.10
N ALA A 150 13.01 -4.73 3.11
CA ALA A 150 13.84 -4.42 4.28
C ALA A 150 13.79 -2.93 4.65
N SER A 151 13.81 -2.02 3.66
CA SER A 151 13.71 -0.57 3.92
C SER A 151 12.32 -0.15 4.44
N LEU A 152 11.28 -0.89 4.05
CA LEU A 152 9.91 -0.76 4.57
C LEU A 152 9.70 -1.44 5.94
N GLY A 153 10.75 -2.03 6.52
CA GLY A 153 10.70 -2.60 7.87
C GLY A 153 10.37 -4.09 7.95
N HIS A 154 10.33 -4.81 6.83
CA HIS A 154 10.12 -6.26 6.85
C HIS A 154 11.31 -6.99 7.51
N VAL A 155 11.06 -7.60 8.67
CA VAL A 155 12.11 -8.17 9.53
C VAL A 155 12.87 -9.29 8.82
N ASP A 156 12.17 -10.25 8.21
CA ASP A 156 12.83 -11.37 7.55
C ASP A 156 13.62 -10.93 6.31
N ALA A 157 13.15 -9.88 5.63
CA ALA A 157 13.83 -9.36 4.45
C ALA A 157 15.15 -8.69 4.86
N LYS A 158 15.14 -7.94 5.96
CA LYS A 158 16.34 -7.34 6.56
C LYS A 158 17.33 -8.42 7.00
N ASN A 159 16.85 -9.49 7.63
CA ASN A 159 17.70 -10.61 8.05
C ASN A 159 18.32 -11.32 6.84
N GLN A 160 17.53 -11.62 5.81
CA GLN A 160 18.02 -12.23 4.57
C GLN A 160 19.05 -11.35 3.86
N LEU A 161 18.80 -10.04 3.78
CA LEU A 161 19.73 -9.09 3.17
C LEU A 161 21.07 -9.05 3.91
N ALA A 162 21.04 -9.02 5.25
CA ALA A 162 22.25 -9.03 6.06
C ALA A 162 23.08 -10.31 5.87
N ILE A 163 22.42 -11.47 5.81
CA ILE A 163 23.09 -12.75 5.52
C ILE A 163 23.73 -12.73 4.13
N TYR A 164 23.00 -12.24 3.13
CA TYR A 164 23.50 -12.14 1.76
C TYR A 164 24.73 -11.23 1.65
N GLU A 165 24.71 -10.07 2.30
CA GLU A 165 25.82 -9.12 2.31
C GLU A 165 27.04 -9.70 3.05
N ALA A 166 26.84 -10.38 4.17
CA ALA A 166 27.90 -11.07 4.89
C ALA A 166 28.55 -12.17 4.04
N GLN A 167 27.75 -12.98 3.34
CA GLN A 167 28.25 -14.00 2.42
C GLN A 167 29.05 -13.40 1.26
N GLN A 168 28.62 -12.26 0.71
CA GLN A 168 29.39 -11.59 -0.32
C GLN A 168 30.73 -11.05 0.19
N ALA A 169 30.75 -10.48 1.39
CA ALA A 169 31.97 -9.97 1.99
C ALA A 169 33.00 -11.08 2.21
N THR A 170 32.56 -12.24 2.71
CA THR A 170 33.46 -13.39 2.91
C THR A 170 33.98 -13.95 1.59
N MET A 171 33.13 -14.07 0.56
CA MET A 171 33.54 -14.52 -0.77
C MET A 171 34.60 -13.58 -1.39
N ARG A 172 34.42 -12.27 -1.27
CA ARG A 172 35.39 -11.28 -1.77
C ARG A 172 36.71 -11.35 -1.01
N ALA A 173 36.67 -11.47 0.32
CA ALA A 173 37.86 -11.61 1.14
C ALA A 173 38.65 -12.88 0.80
N GLN A 174 37.95 -14.00 0.59
CA GLN A 174 38.57 -15.26 0.18
C GLN A 174 39.25 -15.12 -1.19
N GLN A 175 38.56 -14.52 -2.16
CA GLN A 175 39.12 -14.28 -3.49
C GLN A 175 40.36 -13.39 -3.46
N GLU A 176 40.39 -12.38 -2.59
CA GLU A 176 41.56 -11.52 -2.42
C GLU A 176 42.72 -12.24 -1.74
N ALA A 177 42.44 -13.05 -0.72
CA ALA A 177 43.44 -13.88 -0.06
C ALA A 177 44.08 -14.88 -1.05
N ASP A 178 43.26 -15.53 -1.87
CA ASP A 178 43.73 -16.45 -2.90
C ASP A 178 44.57 -15.72 -3.96
N ARG A 179 44.14 -14.52 -4.39
CA ARG A 179 44.93 -13.67 -5.31
C ARG A 179 46.29 -13.27 -4.72
N LYS A 180 46.36 -12.93 -3.43
CA LYS A 180 47.63 -12.58 -2.75
C LYS A 180 48.56 -13.77 -2.69
N LYS A 181 48.07 -14.94 -2.29
CA LYS A 181 48.85 -16.20 -2.28
C LYS A 181 49.39 -16.53 -3.67
N THR A 182 48.57 -16.41 -4.71
CA THR A 182 49.03 -16.61 -6.09
C THR A 182 50.13 -15.63 -6.47
N ARG A 183 49.99 -14.34 -6.11
CA ARG A 183 51.02 -13.33 -6.39
C ARG A 183 52.33 -13.62 -5.65
N GLU A 184 52.27 -14.00 -4.38
CA GLU A 184 53.45 -14.37 -3.58
C GLU A 184 54.15 -15.59 -4.17
N PHE A 185 53.40 -16.64 -4.51
CA PHE A 185 53.93 -17.85 -5.16
C PHE A 185 54.63 -17.54 -6.49
N VAL A 186 54.01 -16.71 -7.34
CA VAL A 186 54.61 -16.26 -8.61
C VAL A 186 55.88 -15.47 -8.37
N ASN A 187 55.86 -14.52 -7.43
CA ASN A 187 57.03 -13.71 -7.09
C ASN A 187 58.19 -14.58 -6.58
N GLN A 188 57.91 -15.55 -5.69
CA GLN A 188 58.90 -16.49 -5.20
C GLN A 188 59.51 -17.31 -6.33
N THR A 189 58.66 -17.87 -7.21
CA THR A 189 59.11 -18.64 -8.39
C THR A 189 60.01 -17.81 -9.31
N ILE A 190 59.70 -16.53 -9.52
CA ILE A 190 60.52 -15.62 -10.33
C ILE A 190 61.87 -15.36 -9.67
N GLN A 191 61.92 -15.10 -8.36
CA GLN A 191 63.18 -14.88 -7.64
C GLN A 191 64.08 -16.11 -7.67
N GLU A 192 63.51 -17.31 -7.50
CA GLU A 192 64.24 -18.58 -7.59
C GLU A 192 64.79 -18.83 -8.99
N ARG A 193 64.05 -18.46 -10.05
CA ARG A 193 64.47 -18.70 -11.44
C ARG A 193 65.38 -17.62 -12.03
N PHE A 194 65.25 -16.37 -11.58
CA PHE A 194 65.94 -15.19 -12.11
C PHE A 194 66.46 -14.28 -10.98
N PRO A 195 67.55 -14.67 -10.30
CA PRO A 195 68.10 -13.89 -9.19
C PRO A 195 68.60 -12.52 -9.68
N GLY A 196 68.05 -11.42 -9.12
CA GLY A 196 68.46 -10.03 -9.41
C GLY A 196 67.39 -9.14 -10.06
N ILE A 197 66.25 -9.71 -10.49
CA ILE A 197 65.11 -8.93 -10.98
C ILE A 197 64.32 -8.38 -9.78
N LYS A 198 64.28 -7.06 -9.58
CA LYS A 198 63.40 -6.43 -8.59
C LYS A 198 61.99 -6.29 -9.16
N LEU A 199 61.03 -7.01 -8.58
CA LEU A 199 59.61 -6.85 -8.89
C LEU A 199 59.04 -5.71 -8.04
N SER A 200 58.54 -4.65 -8.69
CA SER A 200 57.80 -3.53 -8.06
C SER A 200 56.31 -3.85 -7.90
#